data_AF-A0A3E4N6E7-F1
#
_entry.id   AF-A0A3E4N6E7-F1
#
_cell.length_a   1.000
_cell.length_b   1.000
_cell.length_c   1.000
_cell.angle_alpha   90.00
_cell.angle_beta   90.00
_cell.angle_gamma   90.00
#
_symmetry.space_group_name_H-M   'P 1'
#
loop_
_entity.id
_entity.type
_entity.pdbx_description
1 polymer ?
#
loop_
_entity_poly.entity_id
_entity_poly.type
_entity_poly.pdbx_seq_one_letter_code
_entity_poly.pdbx_strand_id
1 'polypeptide(L)'
;MKPLDYLKKQKIFIFDNIIVAIFLSFGISFIVSALAEFFKGKYLVFFISGLFCILFVLLIKIFNFYTLRKHQICTEALLVVDDKARLGKVYRYYFNEKFIEILISVCRENKTFKECWEKAFKKEYTNNSKYVSQDYVLIKKITDDEARKYFKEEKICKFINELTEYIFIEWLSDKLEMYFGDNTKNITVLNRSNIADYLLDNRVLDLISKPFEDREKFLSKIKDKEDNIDDIYTLLGDDDVEFNKFELKLPPKTILKKEGKETLVISGKYFNLRLHASFKGFNANIPYDFHRFYVSTPDMIFYSISLKLEISLKPFFFLLSPNWKNLLWIDSVCESFLHDFSYKTFMDDIGFNKSITNLMLYDRYLRKNIEETKNKSDSSKRVNDNL
;
A
#
# COMPACT_ATOMS: atom_id res chain seq x y z
N MET A 1 7.75 -9.99 -10.50
CA MET A 1 7.10 -10.87 -11.49
C MET A 1 5.68 -10.38 -11.65
N LYS A 2 5.19 -10.22 -12.89
CA LYS A 2 3.86 -9.67 -13.16
C LYS A 2 2.76 -10.53 -12.52
N PRO A 3 1.80 -9.94 -11.79
CA PRO A 3 0.73 -10.66 -11.11
C PRO A 3 -0.04 -11.64 -12.02
N LEU A 4 -0.40 -11.23 -13.24
CA LEU A 4 -1.15 -12.10 -14.15
C LEU A 4 -0.33 -13.27 -14.65
N ASP A 5 0.96 -13.07 -14.95
CA ASP A 5 1.82 -14.17 -15.39
C ASP A 5 2.04 -15.18 -14.27
N TYR A 6 2.09 -14.72 -13.02
CA TYR A 6 2.09 -15.60 -11.86
C TYR A 6 0.80 -16.43 -11.81
N LEU A 7 -0.35 -15.79 -11.93
CA LEU A 7 -1.64 -16.47 -11.90
C LEU A 7 -1.84 -17.42 -13.10
N LYS A 8 -1.34 -17.10 -14.29
CA LYS A 8 -1.36 -18.00 -15.46
C LYS A 8 -0.50 -19.24 -15.22
N LYS A 9 0.71 -19.10 -14.68
CA LYS A 9 1.57 -20.24 -14.33
C LYS A 9 0.88 -21.14 -13.31
N GLN A 10 0.22 -20.55 -12.31
CA GLN A 10 -0.54 -21.31 -11.32
C GLN A 10 -1.72 -22.05 -11.95
N LYS A 11 -2.42 -21.43 -12.92
CA LYS A 11 -3.48 -22.10 -13.68
C LYS A 11 -2.94 -23.35 -14.39
N ILE A 12 -1.85 -23.22 -15.15
CA ILE A 12 -1.24 -24.34 -15.88
C ILE A 12 -0.84 -25.45 -14.91
N PHE A 13 -0.15 -25.11 -13.83
CA PHE A 13 0.24 -26.06 -12.80
C PHE A 13 -0.95 -26.83 -12.20
N ILE A 14 -2.10 -26.17 -11.99
CA ILE A 14 -3.31 -26.83 -11.51
C ILE A 14 -3.86 -27.81 -12.56
N PHE A 15 -3.92 -27.40 -13.84
CA PHE A 15 -4.39 -28.27 -14.92
C PHE A 15 -3.50 -29.50 -15.11
N ASP A 16 -2.17 -29.34 -15.11
CA ASP A 16 -1.22 -30.45 -15.23
C ASP A 16 -1.41 -31.46 -14.09
N ASN A 17 -1.57 -30.96 -12.86
CA ASN A 17 -1.83 -31.81 -11.71
C ASN A 17 -3.17 -32.55 -11.78
N ILE A 18 -4.21 -31.94 -12.35
CA ILE A 18 -5.51 -32.59 -12.56
C ILE A 18 -5.35 -33.73 -13.58
N ILE A 19 -4.65 -33.49 -14.69
CA ILE A 19 -4.41 -34.49 -15.73
C ILE A 19 -3.62 -35.68 -15.15
N VAL A 20 -2.52 -35.41 -14.44
CA VAL A 20 -1.71 -36.46 -13.78
C VAL A 20 -2.56 -37.24 -12.78
N ALA A 21 -3.39 -36.57 -11.97
CA ALA A 21 -4.26 -37.22 -11.00
C ALA A 21 -5.31 -38.13 -11.67
N ILE A 22 -5.88 -37.72 -12.81
CA ILE A 22 -6.82 -38.53 -13.58
C ILE A 22 -6.13 -39.82 -14.08
N PHE A 23 -4.97 -39.71 -14.71
CA PHE A 23 -4.22 -40.88 -15.19
C PHE A 23 -3.77 -41.80 -14.06
N LEU A 24 -3.30 -41.23 -12.94
CA LEU A 24 -2.90 -41.99 -11.76
C LEU A 24 -4.10 -42.73 -11.15
N SER A 25 -5.27 -42.08 -11.10
CA SER A 25 -6.51 -42.70 -10.62
C SER A 25 -6.93 -43.86 -11.52
N PHE A 26 -6.88 -43.73 -12.85
CA PHE A 26 -7.17 -44.83 -13.76
C PHE A 26 -6.18 -45.99 -13.57
N GLY A 27 -4.87 -45.69 -13.48
CA GLY A 27 -3.83 -46.69 -13.25
C GLY A 27 -4.04 -47.48 -11.96
N ILE A 28 -4.33 -46.79 -10.86
CA ILE A 28 -4.63 -47.43 -9.56
C ILE A 28 -5.91 -48.26 -9.65
N SER A 29 -6.97 -47.74 -10.27
CA SER A 29 -8.23 -48.47 -10.43
C SER A 29 -8.04 -49.79 -11.20
N PHE A 30 -7.23 -49.80 -12.27
CA PHE A 30 -6.92 -51.04 -12.99
C PHE A 30 -6.16 -52.05 -12.13
N ILE A 31 -5.16 -51.58 -11.36
CA ILE A 31 -4.39 -52.44 -10.44
C ILE A 31 -5.30 -53.01 -9.34
N VAL A 32 -6.14 -52.17 -8.73
CA VAL A 32 -7.07 -52.59 -7.68
C VAL A 32 -8.11 -53.56 -8.22
N SER A 33 -8.62 -53.34 -9.43
CA SER A 33 -9.57 -54.26 -10.07
C SER A 33 -8.93 -55.64 -10.32
N ALA A 34 -7.66 -55.69 -10.74
CA ALA A 34 -6.92 -56.95 -10.89
C ALA A 34 -6.66 -57.64 -9.54
N LEU A 35 -6.39 -56.88 -8.47
CA LEU A 35 -6.17 -57.42 -7.13
C LEU A 35 -7.46 -57.82 -6.40
N ALA A 36 -8.61 -57.24 -6.76
CA ALA A 36 -9.90 -57.55 -6.15
C ALA A 36 -10.35 -58.99 -6.43
N GLU A 37 -9.93 -59.59 -7.55
CA GLU A 37 -10.13 -61.02 -7.83
C GLU A 37 -9.42 -61.92 -6.80
N PHE A 38 -8.32 -61.46 -6.21
CA PHE A 38 -7.57 -62.22 -5.20
C PHE A 38 -8.20 -62.18 -3.79
N PHE A 39 -8.94 -61.13 -3.44
CA PHE A 39 -9.47 -60.93 -2.09
C PHE A 39 -11.00 -61.07 -2.06
N LYS A 40 -11.49 -62.32 -2.06
CA LYS A 40 -12.91 -62.66 -1.93
C LYS A 40 -13.49 -62.08 -0.62
N GLY A 41 -14.39 -61.10 -0.71
CA GLY A 41 -15.36 -60.76 0.34
C GLY A 41 -15.25 -59.40 1.02
N LYS A 42 -14.20 -58.59 0.79
CA LYS A 42 -14.00 -57.29 1.50
C LYS A 42 -14.19 -56.03 0.65
N TYR A 43 -14.91 -56.13 -0.45
CA TYR A 43 -15.06 -55.08 -1.47
C TYR A 43 -15.59 -53.74 -0.92
N LEU A 44 -16.54 -53.79 0.01
CA LEU A 44 -17.17 -52.60 0.61
C LEU A 44 -16.19 -51.74 1.43
N VAL A 45 -15.30 -52.36 2.20
CA VAL A 45 -14.33 -51.63 3.03
C VAL A 45 -13.31 -50.90 2.16
N PHE A 46 -12.84 -51.55 1.09
CA PHE A 46 -11.94 -50.93 0.11
C PHE A 46 -12.62 -49.81 -0.70
N PHE A 47 -13.91 -49.97 -1.03
CA PHE A 47 -14.67 -48.94 -1.71
C PHE A 47 -14.85 -47.69 -0.84
N ILE A 48 -15.24 -47.85 0.43
CA ILE A 48 -15.45 -46.73 1.35
C ILE A 48 -14.12 -46.02 1.66
N SER A 49 -13.04 -46.76 1.90
CA SER A 49 -11.72 -46.14 2.14
C SER A 49 -11.21 -45.42 0.90
N GLY A 50 -11.40 -45.98 -0.29
CA GLY A 50 -11.09 -45.31 -1.56
C GLY A 50 -11.88 -44.02 -1.74
N LEU A 51 -13.19 -44.04 -1.50
CA LEU A 51 -14.05 -42.86 -1.60
C LEU A 51 -13.62 -41.75 -0.62
N PHE A 52 -13.27 -42.12 0.62
CA PHE A 52 -12.78 -41.16 1.61
C PHE A 52 -11.45 -40.53 1.21
N CYS A 53 -10.50 -41.32 0.69
CA CYS A 53 -9.24 -40.82 0.16
C CYS A 53 -9.46 -39.85 -1.01
N ILE A 54 -10.38 -40.15 -1.93
CA ILE A 54 -10.72 -39.26 -3.06
C ILE A 54 -11.30 -37.93 -2.54
N LEU A 55 -12.27 -38.00 -1.62
CA LEU A 55 -12.86 -36.80 -1.00
C LEU A 55 -11.80 -35.94 -0.29
N PHE A 56 -10.88 -36.56 0.44
CA PHE A 56 -9.81 -35.86 1.13
C PHE A 56 -8.86 -35.16 0.16
N VAL A 57 -8.45 -35.83 -0.92
CA VAL A 57 -7.63 -35.21 -1.98
C VAL A 57 -8.37 -34.08 -2.67
N LEU A 58 -9.66 -34.23 -2.97
CA LEU A 58 -10.49 -33.17 -3.54
C LEU A 58 -10.55 -31.94 -2.62
N LEU A 59 -10.75 -32.13 -1.32
CA LEU A 59 -10.75 -31.04 -0.35
C LEU A 59 -9.41 -30.27 -0.32
N ILE A 60 -8.28 -30.98 -0.30
CA ILE A 60 -6.95 -30.36 -0.37
C ILE A 60 -6.77 -29.58 -1.68
N LYS A 61 -7.20 -30.14 -2.82
CA LYS A 61 -7.08 -29.48 -4.12
C LYS A 61 -7.99 -28.25 -4.24
N ILE A 62 -9.20 -28.30 -3.69
CA ILE A 62 -10.10 -27.13 -3.61
C ILE A 62 -9.46 -26.05 -2.75
N PHE A 63 -8.90 -26.40 -1.59
CA PHE A 63 -8.22 -25.44 -0.73
C PHE A 63 -7.02 -24.79 -1.42
N ASN A 64 -6.15 -25.60 -2.06
CA ASN A 64 -5.01 -25.10 -2.84
C ASN A 64 -5.47 -24.22 -4.01
N PHE A 65 -6.56 -24.56 -4.69
CA PHE A 65 -7.14 -23.71 -5.74
C PHE A 65 -7.54 -22.32 -5.20
N TYR A 66 -8.11 -22.28 -3.99
CA TYR A 66 -8.48 -21.02 -3.34
C TYR A 66 -7.29 -20.15 -2.90
N THR A 67 -6.12 -20.74 -2.68
CA THR A 67 -4.91 -19.99 -2.33
C THR A 67 -4.13 -19.56 -3.57
N LEU A 68 -4.01 -20.42 -4.59
CA LEU A 68 -3.22 -20.17 -5.81
C LEU A 68 -3.81 -19.09 -6.74
N ARG A 69 -5.11 -18.82 -6.63
CA ARG A 69 -5.82 -17.73 -7.34
C ARG A 69 -5.45 -16.31 -6.85
N LYS A 70 -4.58 -16.20 -5.84
CA LYS A 70 -4.23 -14.95 -5.16
C LYS A 70 -2.79 -14.57 -5.43
N HIS A 71 -2.56 -13.28 -5.60
CA HIS A 71 -1.23 -12.68 -5.61
C HIS A 71 -1.20 -11.55 -4.58
N GLN A 72 -0.11 -11.44 -3.82
CA GLN A 72 0.03 -10.45 -2.74
C GLN A 72 1.31 -9.67 -2.93
N ILE A 73 1.21 -8.35 -2.79
CA ILE A 73 2.33 -7.41 -2.80
C ILE A 73 2.33 -6.73 -1.44
N CYS A 74 3.43 -6.83 -0.71
CA CYS A 74 3.62 -6.17 0.58
C CYS A 74 4.68 -5.08 0.42
N THR A 75 4.38 -3.89 0.92
CA THR A 75 5.29 -2.74 0.89
C THR A 75 5.05 -1.85 2.10
N GLU A 76 5.94 -0.89 2.31
CA GLU A 76 5.83 0.12 3.36
C GLU A 76 5.85 1.50 2.71
N ALA A 77 4.91 2.34 3.13
CA ALA A 77 4.90 3.76 2.80
C ALA A 77 5.50 4.57 3.95
N LEU A 78 6.15 5.69 3.60
CA LEU A 78 6.79 6.58 4.56
C LEU A 78 5.89 7.77 4.93
N LEU A 79 5.71 7.98 6.23
CA LEU A 79 5.11 9.19 6.79
C LEU A 79 6.19 9.95 7.59
N VAL A 80 6.31 11.25 7.38
CA VAL A 80 7.33 12.09 8.03
C VAL A 80 6.65 13.22 8.81
N VAL A 81 6.89 13.27 10.12
CA VAL A 81 6.24 14.22 11.03
C VAL A 81 7.23 14.69 12.09
N ASP A 82 7.19 15.97 12.46
CA ASP A 82 7.99 16.49 13.57
C ASP A 82 7.24 16.48 14.91
N ASP A 83 7.94 16.95 15.96
CA ASP A 83 7.42 17.07 17.32
C ASP A 83 6.32 18.14 17.50
N LYS A 84 6.11 18.98 16.49
CA LYS A 84 5.06 20.02 16.42
C LYS A 84 3.89 19.60 15.53
N ALA A 85 3.84 18.32 15.12
CA ALA A 85 2.86 17.77 14.19
C ALA A 85 2.90 18.40 12.78
N ARG A 86 4.03 19.01 12.39
CA ARG A 86 4.27 19.49 11.03
C ARG A 86 4.74 18.33 10.15
N LEU A 87 4.29 18.35 8.91
CA LEU A 87 4.58 17.31 7.93
C LEU A 87 5.93 17.55 7.24
N GLY A 88 6.74 16.51 7.13
CA GLY A 88 7.96 16.53 6.32
C GLY A 88 7.66 16.16 4.87
N LYS A 89 7.94 17.08 3.94
CA LYS A 89 7.79 16.82 2.50
C LYS A 89 9.00 16.05 1.97
N VAL A 90 8.72 14.95 1.30
CA VAL A 90 9.68 14.12 0.56
C VAL A 90 9.40 14.33 -0.92
N TYR A 91 10.20 15.21 -1.53
CA TYR A 91 9.99 15.61 -2.92
C TYR A 91 10.02 14.42 -3.88
N ARG A 92 9.12 14.41 -4.87
CA ARG A 92 8.99 13.38 -5.90
C ARG A 92 8.55 11.99 -5.38
N TYR A 93 8.18 11.88 -4.11
CA TYR A 93 7.58 10.67 -3.57
C TYR A 93 6.05 10.83 -3.53
N TYR A 94 5.37 10.26 -4.54
CA TYR A 94 3.94 10.46 -4.79
C TYR A 94 3.08 10.32 -3.53
N PHE A 95 3.21 9.19 -2.82
CA PHE A 95 2.40 8.94 -1.63
C PHE A 95 2.56 10.03 -0.56
N ASN A 96 3.79 10.45 -0.25
CA ASN A 96 4.01 11.48 0.78
C ASN A 96 3.44 12.84 0.35
N GLU A 97 3.65 13.23 -0.90
CA GLU A 97 3.13 14.52 -1.41
C GLU A 97 1.60 14.55 -1.37
N LYS A 98 0.96 13.48 -1.86
CA LYS A 98 -0.51 13.36 -1.83
C LYS A 98 -1.06 13.25 -0.41
N PHE A 99 -0.38 12.52 0.47
CA PHE A 99 -0.76 12.43 1.88
C PHE A 99 -0.76 13.80 2.54
N ILE A 100 0.26 14.63 2.29
CA ILE A 100 0.36 15.98 2.83
C ILE A 100 -0.75 16.88 2.29
N GLU A 101 -0.96 16.89 0.97
CA GLU A 101 -1.99 17.68 0.29
C GLU A 101 -3.38 17.40 0.88
N ILE A 102 -3.77 16.13 0.93
CA ILE A 102 -5.09 15.72 1.38
C ILE A 102 -5.26 15.93 2.88
N LEU A 103 -4.24 15.61 3.69
CA LEU A 103 -4.31 15.84 5.14
C LEU A 103 -4.50 17.33 5.46
N ILE A 104 -3.79 18.22 4.76
CA ILE A 104 -3.95 19.68 4.94
C ILE A 104 -5.38 20.09 4.60
N SER A 105 -5.93 19.64 3.46
CA SER A 105 -7.31 19.95 3.07
C SER A 105 -8.31 19.50 4.15
N VAL A 106 -8.22 18.23 4.57
CA VAL A 106 -9.11 17.63 5.56
C VAL A 106 -9.04 18.35 6.91
N CYS A 107 -7.84 18.72 7.36
CA CYS A 107 -7.64 19.45 8.62
C CYS A 107 -8.11 20.91 8.56
N ARG A 108 -8.10 21.56 7.38
CA ARG A 108 -8.64 22.92 7.20
C ARG A 108 -10.16 22.92 7.24
N GLU A 109 -10.78 21.88 6.70
CA GLU A 109 -12.23 21.76 6.66
C GLU A 109 -12.85 21.26 7.96
N ASN A 110 -12.13 20.44 8.73
CA ASN A 110 -12.68 19.81 9.92
C ASN A 110 -11.73 19.90 11.11
N LYS A 111 -12.15 20.68 12.11
CA LYS A 111 -11.40 20.92 13.36
C LYS A 111 -11.13 19.62 14.13
N THR A 112 -12.05 18.67 14.13
CA THR A 112 -11.89 17.38 14.82
C THR A 112 -10.73 16.56 14.25
N PHE A 113 -10.54 16.55 12.92
CA PHE A 113 -9.39 15.88 12.31
C PHE A 113 -8.08 16.58 12.66
N LYS A 114 -8.07 17.92 12.65
CA LYS A 114 -6.91 18.71 13.07
C LYS A 114 -6.53 18.44 14.53
N GLU A 115 -7.48 18.46 15.44
CA GLU A 115 -7.25 18.15 16.86
C GLU A 115 -6.76 16.72 17.06
N CYS A 116 -7.33 15.75 16.32
CA CYS A 116 -6.88 14.36 16.34
C CYS A 116 -5.43 14.21 15.90
N TRP A 117 -5.02 14.95 14.86
CA TRP A 117 -3.65 14.96 14.34
C TRP A 117 -2.68 15.61 15.34
N GLU A 118 -2.99 16.83 15.78
CA GLU A 118 -2.12 17.60 16.68
C GLU A 118 -1.93 16.87 18.01
N LYS A 119 -3.00 16.36 18.62
CA LYS A 119 -2.91 15.60 19.88
C LYS A 119 -2.02 14.36 19.76
N ALA A 120 -1.99 13.72 18.61
CA ALA A 120 -1.24 12.48 18.42
C ALA A 120 0.27 12.67 18.24
N PHE A 121 0.70 13.81 17.70
CA PHE A 121 2.10 14.05 17.33
C PHE A 121 2.76 15.20 18.07
N LYS A 122 2.00 16.21 18.50
CA LYS A 122 2.53 17.34 19.25
C LYS A 122 2.99 16.85 20.62
N LYS A 123 4.29 16.92 20.90
CA LYS A 123 4.80 16.62 22.24
C LYS A 123 4.53 17.80 23.15
N GLU A 124 3.85 17.56 24.26
CA GLU A 124 3.98 18.44 25.42
C GLU A 124 5.37 18.18 26.00
N TYR A 125 6.22 19.22 25.99
CA TYR A 125 7.54 19.17 26.60
C TYR A 125 7.37 18.95 28.11
N THR A 126 7.37 17.69 28.53
CA THR A 126 7.62 17.31 29.92
C THR A 126 9.12 17.13 30.06
N ASN A 127 9.74 17.90 30.95
CA ASN A 127 11.19 18.01 31.21
C ASN A 127 11.87 16.71 31.71
N ASN A 128 11.35 15.53 31.38
CA ASN A 128 11.82 14.24 31.88
C ASN A 128 12.35 13.35 30.75
N SER A 129 13.28 13.84 29.93
CA SER A 129 14.14 12.94 29.14
C SER A 129 15.43 12.67 29.92
N LYS A 130 15.45 11.61 30.73
CA LYS A 130 16.72 10.96 31.08
C LYS A 130 17.27 10.38 29.79
N TYR A 131 18.36 10.96 29.28
CA TYR A 131 19.16 10.35 28.23
C TYR A 131 19.60 8.97 28.72
N VAL A 132 19.05 7.92 28.10
CA VAL A 132 19.54 6.55 28.27
C VAL A 132 20.72 6.40 27.32
N SER A 133 21.91 6.12 27.87
CA SER A 133 23.12 5.85 27.07
C SER A 133 22.85 4.68 26.12
N GLN A 134 23.34 4.81 24.89
CA GLN A 134 23.27 3.77 23.86
C GLN A 134 24.30 2.67 24.14
N ASP A 135 24.04 1.87 25.18
CA ASP A 135 24.78 0.63 25.42
C ASP A 135 23.85 -0.56 25.16
N TYR A 136 24.10 -1.24 24.04
CA TYR A 136 23.48 -2.49 23.57
C TYR A 136 21.96 -2.46 23.32
N VAL A 137 21.56 -2.60 22.04
CA VAL A 137 20.17 -2.88 21.66
C VAL A 137 19.89 -4.38 21.89
N LEU A 138 19.27 -4.72 23.00
CA LEU A 138 18.64 -6.03 23.20
C LEU A 138 17.43 -6.15 22.27
N ILE A 139 17.60 -6.85 21.13
CA ILE A 139 16.48 -7.19 20.24
C ILE A 139 15.71 -8.35 20.88
N LYS A 140 14.75 -8.04 21.74
CA LYS A 140 13.79 -9.03 22.24
C LYS A 140 12.70 -9.24 21.19
N LYS A 141 12.43 -10.50 20.81
CA LYS A 141 11.23 -10.84 20.05
C LYS A 141 10.02 -10.69 20.98
N ILE A 142 9.24 -9.65 20.74
CA ILE A 142 8.04 -9.31 21.50
C ILE A 142 6.85 -10.08 20.87
N THR A 143 5.90 -10.55 21.68
CA THR A 143 4.65 -11.13 21.16
C THR A 143 3.70 -10.04 20.65
N ASP A 144 2.74 -10.39 19.78
CA ASP A 144 1.83 -9.39 19.20
C ASP A 144 1.04 -8.61 20.26
N ASP A 145 0.70 -9.24 21.40
CA ASP A 145 -0.03 -8.59 22.49
C ASP A 145 0.85 -7.63 23.30
N GLU A 146 2.13 -7.96 23.51
CA GLU A 146 3.08 -7.05 24.15
C GLU A 146 3.43 -5.85 23.23
N ALA A 147 3.39 -6.05 21.90
CA ALA A 147 3.63 -4.99 20.92
C ALA A 147 2.55 -3.90 20.95
N ARG A 148 1.31 -4.24 21.32
CA ARG A 148 0.19 -3.28 21.42
C ARG A 148 0.49 -2.13 22.37
N LYS A 149 1.33 -2.33 23.38
CA LYS A 149 1.76 -1.28 24.32
C LYS A 149 2.46 -0.11 23.63
N TYR A 150 3.09 -0.35 22.48
CA TYR A 150 3.85 0.65 21.73
C TYR A 150 3.06 1.26 20.58
N PHE A 151 1.82 0.82 20.35
CA PHE A 151 1.00 1.37 19.26
C PHE A 151 0.58 2.80 19.61
N LYS A 152 0.46 3.63 18.57
CA LYS A 152 -0.22 4.92 18.68
C LYS A 152 -1.70 4.74 19.01
N GLU A 153 -2.34 5.79 19.51
CA GLU A 153 -3.76 5.80 19.85
C GLU A 153 -4.62 5.32 18.66
N GLU A 154 -5.62 4.50 18.93
CA GLU A 154 -6.45 3.88 17.89
C GLU A 154 -7.09 4.91 16.95
N LYS A 155 -7.48 6.08 17.47
CA LYS A 155 -8.11 7.16 16.69
C LYS A 155 -7.21 7.70 15.59
N ILE A 156 -5.92 7.92 15.87
CA ILE A 156 -4.96 8.41 14.87
C ILE A 156 -4.61 7.31 13.87
N CYS A 157 -4.48 6.07 14.34
CA CYS A 157 -4.26 4.92 13.46
C CYS A 157 -5.41 4.76 12.46
N LYS A 158 -6.66 4.83 12.93
CA LYS A 158 -7.84 4.81 12.07
C LYS A 158 -7.83 5.97 11.07
N PHE A 159 -7.52 7.18 11.53
CA PHE A 159 -7.50 8.37 10.66
C PHE A 159 -6.45 8.25 9.53
N ILE A 160 -5.23 7.82 9.84
CA ILE A 160 -4.17 7.63 8.83
C ILE A 160 -4.53 6.51 7.85
N ASN A 161 -5.15 5.43 8.31
CA ASN A 161 -5.63 4.35 7.44
C ASN A 161 -6.76 4.84 6.51
N GLU A 162 -7.72 5.62 7.03
CA GLU A 162 -8.81 6.23 6.23
C GLU A 162 -8.26 7.16 5.13
N LEU A 163 -7.28 8.01 5.46
CA LEU A 163 -6.54 8.86 4.51
C LEU A 163 -5.83 8.03 3.43
N THR A 164 -5.11 7.00 3.86
CA THR A 164 -4.35 6.11 2.96
C THR A 164 -5.28 5.39 1.97
N GLU A 165 -6.45 4.95 2.42
CA GLU A 165 -7.46 4.34 1.56
C GLU A 165 -8.02 5.32 0.55
N TYR A 166 -8.32 6.56 0.96
CA TYR A 166 -8.76 7.60 0.04
C TYR A 166 -7.71 7.86 -1.06
N ILE A 167 -6.44 8.07 -0.66
CA ILE A 167 -5.31 8.28 -1.59
C ILE A 167 -5.22 7.13 -2.59
N PHE A 168 -5.38 5.88 -2.13
CA PHE A 168 -5.34 4.72 -3.01
C PHE A 168 -6.51 4.66 -3.98
N ILE A 169 -7.73 4.99 -3.54
CA ILE A 169 -8.93 4.96 -4.39
C ILE A 169 -8.82 6.02 -5.50
N GLU A 170 -8.42 7.24 -5.13
CA GLU A 170 -8.19 8.35 -6.06
C GLU A 170 -7.09 7.99 -7.06
N TRP A 171 -5.92 7.57 -6.56
CA TRP A 171 -4.82 7.10 -7.40
C TRP A 171 -5.23 5.98 -8.36
N LEU A 172 -6.01 5.00 -7.90
CA LEU A 172 -6.46 3.89 -8.73
C LEU A 172 -7.39 4.39 -9.84
N SER A 173 -8.30 5.32 -9.51
CA SER A 173 -9.20 5.96 -10.49
C SER A 173 -8.39 6.61 -11.61
N ASP A 174 -7.38 7.41 -11.25
CA ASP A 174 -6.52 8.11 -12.22
C ASP A 174 -5.74 7.13 -13.10
N LYS A 175 -5.12 6.09 -12.51
CA LYS A 175 -4.36 5.10 -13.28
C LYS A 175 -5.25 4.32 -14.26
N LEU A 176 -6.48 4.03 -13.86
CA LEU A 176 -7.43 3.32 -14.72
C LEU A 176 -7.91 4.21 -15.85
N GLU A 177 -8.23 5.47 -15.57
CA GLU A 177 -8.54 6.47 -16.59
C GLU A 177 -7.39 6.59 -17.60
N MET A 178 -6.16 6.76 -17.13
CA MET A 178 -4.98 6.81 -18.01
C MET A 178 -4.81 5.54 -18.85
N TYR A 179 -5.10 4.37 -18.27
CA TYR A 179 -4.93 3.09 -18.97
C TYR A 179 -6.00 2.85 -20.05
N PHE A 180 -7.27 3.12 -19.74
CA PHE A 180 -8.37 2.86 -20.66
C PHE A 180 -8.66 4.04 -21.59
N GLY A 181 -8.21 5.25 -21.25
CA GLY A 181 -8.49 6.48 -21.97
C GLY A 181 -9.99 6.68 -22.19
N ASP A 182 -10.36 7.08 -23.41
CA ASP A 182 -11.75 7.34 -23.80
C ASP A 182 -12.61 6.07 -23.97
N ASN A 183 -12.11 4.89 -23.61
CA ASN A 183 -12.84 3.64 -23.77
C ASN A 183 -13.88 3.43 -22.66
N THR A 184 -14.99 4.15 -22.77
CA THR A 184 -16.14 4.15 -21.85
C THR A 184 -16.79 2.77 -21.63
N LYS A 185 -16.50 1.76 -22.46
CA LYS A 185 -17.00 0.39 -22.25
C LYS A 185 -16.30 -0.33 -21.10
N ASN A 186 -15.09 0.10 -20.73
CA ASN A 186 -14.25 -0.55 -19.73
C ASN A 186 -14.13 0.24 -18.42
N ILE A 187 -14.77 1.40 -18.32
CA ILE A 187 -14.85 2.24 -17.12
C ILE A 187 -16.31 2.59 -16.85
N THR A 188 -16.69 2.62 -15.57
CA THR A 188 -17.92 3.22 -15.07
C THR A 188 -17.56 4.29 -14.06
N VAL A 189 -18.21 5.45 -14.17
CA VAL A 189 -18.10 6.52 -13.17
C VAL A 189 -19.01 6.19 -11.99
N LEU A 190 -18.43 6.11 -10.81
CA LEU A 190 -19.16 5.93 -9.55
C LEU A 190 -19.18 7.26 -8.80
N ASN A 191 -20.38 7.70 -8.47
CA ASN A 191 -20.62 8.90 -7.67
C ASN A 191 -20.79 8.53 -6.20
N ARG A 192 -20.92 9.54 -5.34
CA ARG A 192 -21.16 9.39 -3.89
C ARG A 192 -22.30 8.40 -3.58
N SER A 193 -23.40 8.45 -4.33
CA SER A 193 -24.56 7.56 -4.15
C SER A 193 -24.25 6.08 -4.39
N ASN A 194 -23.27 5.77 -5.25
CA ASN A 194 -22.87 4.39 -5.56
C ASN A 194 -21.99 3.77 -4.47
N ILE A 195 -21.42 4.58 -3.58
CA ILE A 195 -20.49 4.15 -2.53
C ILE A 195 -21.01 4.47 -1.13
N ALA A 196 -22.30 4.80 -0.98
CA ALA A 196 -22.91 5.27 0.27
C ALA A 196 -22.61 4.37 1.48
N ASP A 197 -22.70 3.05 1.30
CA ASP A 197 -22.39 2.07 2.36
C ASP A 197 -20.95 2.18 2.87
N TYR A 198 -20.01 2.49 1.98
CA TYR A 198 -18.58 2.62 2.31
C TYR A 198 -18.25 3.96 2.99
N LEU A 199 -19.03 5.02 2.73
CA LEU A 199 -18.81 6.34 3.33
C LEU A 199 -18.95 6.31 4.86
N LEU A 200 -19.84 5.46 5.39
CA LEU A 200 -20.02 5.29 6.83
C LEU A 200 -18.76 4.78 7.54
N ASP A 201 -17.92 4.03 6.83
CA ASP A 201 -16.73 3.40 7.36
C ASP A 201 -15.46 4.23 7.18
N ASN A 202 -15.46 5.23 6.30
CA ASN A 202 -14.33 6.10 6.01
C ASN A 202 -14.72 7.57 6.07
N ARG A 203 -14.44 8.20 7.23
CA ARG A 203 -14.82 9.59 7.52
C ARG A 203 -14.11 10.62 6.63
N VAL A 204 -12.93 10.29 6.13
CA VAL A 204 -12.14 11.18 5.25
C VAL A 204 -12.80 11.23 3.88
N LEU A 205 -13.08 10.07 3.32
CA LEU A 205 -13.80 9.96 2.06
C LEU A 205 -15.22 10.54 2.16
N ASP A 206 -15.92 10.36 3.30
CA ASP A 206 -17.21 11.02 3.55
C ASP A 206 -17.12 12.54 3.44
N LEU A 207 -16.10 13.16 4.04
CA LEU A 207 -15.91 14.60 3.99
C LEU A 207 -15.58 15.08 2.57
N ILE A 208 -14.58 14.48 1.92
CA ILE A 208 -14.07 14.95 0.63
C ILE A 208 -15.10 14.75 -0.49
N SER A 209 -15.89 13.68 -0.44
CA SER A 209 -16.90 13.41 -1.45
C SER A 209 -18.22 14.17 -1.25
N LYS A 210 -18.35 15.01 -0.20
CA LYS A 210 -19.55 15.84 -0.03
C LYS A 210 -19.64 16.89 -1.14
N PRO A 211 -20.85 17.18 -1.62
CA PRO A 211 -21.08 18.31 -2.51
C PRO A 211 -20.62 19.60 -1.80
N PHE A 212 -20.16 20.59 -2.56
CA PHE A 212 -19.57 21.81 -1.98
C PHE A 212 -20.62 22.61 -1.19
N GLU A 213 -21.89 22.45 -1.52
CA GLU A 213 -23.03 23.07 -0.85
C GLU A 213 -23.16 22.65 0.62
N ASP A 214 -22.75 21.42 0.93
CA ASP A 214 -22.77 20.87 2.29
C ASP A 214 -21.47 21.14 3.07
N ARG A 215 -20.53 21.91 2.48
CA ARG A 215 -19.20 22.15 3.04
C ARG A 215 -19.05 23.62 3.43
N GLU A 216 -18.86 23.87 4.74
CA GLU A 216 -18.81 25.21 5.35
C GLU A 216 -17.88 26.18 4.60
N LYS A 217 -16.72 25.69 4.13
CA LYS A 217 -15.68 26.46 3.42
C LYS A 217 -16.07 26.96 2.02
N PHE A 218 -17.21 26.54 1.49
CA PHE A 218 -17.68 26.93 0.16
C PHE A 218 -18.97 27.75 0.20
N LEU A 219 -19.61 27.91 1.36
CA LEU A 219 -20.87 28.65 1.52
C LEU A 219 -20.77 30.11 1.04
N SER A 220 -19.61 30.73 1.20
CA SER A 220 -19.33 32.09 0.71
C SER A 220 -19.40 32.18 -0.83
N LYS A 221 -19.05 31.10 -1.54
CA LYS A 221 -19.00 31.03 -3.01
C LYS A 221 -20.34 30.65 -3.64
N ILE A 222 -21.26 30.06 -2.88
CA ILE A 222 -22.60 29.68 -3.36
C ILE A 222 -23.46 30.92 -3.61
N LYS A 223 -23.27 31.98 -2.82
CA LYS A 223 -24.08 33.21 -2.90
C LYS A 223 -23.88 34.00 -4.20
N ASP A 224 -22.80 33.71 -4.93
CA ASP A 224 -22.38 34.47 -6.11
C ASP A 224 -22.72 33.79 -7.45
N LYS A 225 -23.45 32.65 -7.46
CA LYS A 225 -23.68 31.87 -8.70
C LYS A 225 -25.15 31.60 -9.01
N GLU A 226 -25.62 32.11 -10.15
CA GLU A 226 -26.83 31.66 -10.87
C GLU A 226 -26.54 30.44 -11.78
N ASP A 227 -25.29 29.98 -11.84
CA ASP A 227 -24.85 28.90 -12.72
C ASP A 227 -25.45 27.53 -12.34
N ASN A 228 -25.59 26.67 -13.35
CA ASN A 228 -26.03 25.28 -13.19
C ASN A 228 -25.00 24.51 -12.34
N ILE A 229 -25.35 24.28 -11.08
CA ILE A 229 -24.48 23.72 -10.03
C ILE A 229 -23.86 22.37 -10.45
N ASP A 230 -24.57 21.60 -11.27
CA ASP A 230 -24.15 20.26 -11.74
C ASP A 230 -22.89 20.26 -12.62
N ASP A 231 -22.55 21.39 -13.26
CA ASP A 231 -21.42 21.53 -14.19
C ASP A 231 -20.12 21.97 -13.51
N ILE A 232 -20.12 22.21 -12.19
CA ILE A 232 -18.94 22.63 -11.44
C ILE A 232 -18.07 21.42 -11.08
N TYR A 233 -16.95 21.28 -11.79
CA TYR A 233 -15.97 20.21 -11.54
C TYR A 233 -14.92 20.57 -10.49
N THR A 234 -14.49 21.84 -10.45
CA THR A 234 -13.50 22.34 -9.49
C THR A 234 -13.93 23.69 -8.96
N LEU A 235 -13.75 23.92 -7.66
CA LEU A 235 -14.05 25.19 -7.01
C LEU A 235 -13.04 25.49 -5.90
N LEU A 236 -12.55 26.72 -5.85
CA LEU A 236 -11.70 27.20 -4.77
C LEU A 236 -12.57 27.85 -3.68
N GLY A 237 -12.57 27.26 -2.50
CA GLY A 237 -13.25 27.76 -1.31
C GLY A 237 -12.37 28.70 -0.48
N ASP A 238 -12.82 28.97 0.74
CA ASP A 238 -12.06 29.75 1.71
C ASP A 238 -10.88 28.93 2.27
N ASP A 239 -9.84 29.61 2.76
CA ASP A 239 -8.59 29.02 3.29
C ASP A 239 -7.83 28.12 2.28
N ASP A 240 -7.89 28.44 0.99
CA ASP A 240 -7.28 27.67 -0.10
C ASP A 240 -7.69 26.19 -0.09
N VAL A 241 -8.93 25.90 0.28
CA VAL A 241 -9.51 24.55 0.19
C VAL A 241 -10.08 24.36 -1.21
N GLU A 242 -9.66 23.28 -1.86
CA GLU A 242 -10.14 22.92 -3.20
C GLU A 242 -11.27 21.89 -3.10
N PHE A 243 -12.37 22.16 -3.81
CA PHE A 243 -13.39 21.18 -4.11
C PHE A 243 -13.11 20.60 -5.48
N ASN A 244 -13.08 19.28 -5.56
CA ASN A 244 -13.13 18.53 -6.81
C ASN A 244 -14.35 17.62 -6.78
N LYS A 245 -15.13 17.63 -7.87
CA LYS A 245 -16.31 16.80 -8.01
C LYS A 245 -15.90 15.34 -7.91
N PHE A 246 -16.50 14.64 -6.95
CA PHE A 246 -16.12 13.28 -6.64
C PHE A 246 -16.67 12.30 -7.68
N GLU A 247 -15.79 11.81 -8.54
CA GLU A 247 -16.09 10.84 -9.59
C GLU A 247 -15.02 9.75 -9.61
N LEU A 248 -15.39 8.52 -9.23
CA LEU A 248 -14.46 7.38 -9.28
C LEU A 248 -14.61 6.61 -10.57
N LYS A 249 -13.54 6.51 -11.34
CA LYS A 249 -13.47 5.78 -12.61
C LYS A 249 -12.94 4.38 -12.34
N LEU A 250 -13.86 3.42 -12.20
CA LEU A 250 -13.54 2.02 -11.89
C LEU A 250 -14.10 1.07 -12.96
N PRO A 251 -13.62 -0.19 -13.06
CA PRO A 251 -14.14 -1.12 -14.05
C PRO A 251 -15.65 -1.40 -13.83
N PRO A 252 -16.41 -1.76 -14.88
CA PRO A 252 -17.84 -1.96 -14.78
C PRO A 252 -18.26 -2.96 -13.70
N LYS A 253 -19.36 -2.64 -13.01
CA LYS A 253 -19.95 -3.46 -11.94
C LYS A 253 -19.00 -3.69 -10.76
N THR A 254 -18.17 -2.68 -10.47
CA THR A 254 -17.32 -2.67 -9.29
C THR A 254 -18.10 -2.21 -8.08
N ILE A 255 -17.86 -2.86 -6.93
CA ILE A 255 -18.46 -2.52 -5.64
C ILE A 255 -17.32 -2.31 -4.64
N LEU A 256 -17.36 -1.20 -3.92
CA LEU A 256 -16.46 -0.93 -2.80
C LEU A 256 -17.08 -1.50 -1.52
N LYS A 257 -16.27 -2.20 -0.72
CA LYS A 257 -16.65 -2.78 0.56
C LYS A 257 -15.53 -2.59 1.57
N LYS A 258 -15.90 -2.52 2.83
CA LYS A 258 -14.97 -2.54 3.96
C LYS A 258 -14.95 -3.93 4.59
N GLU A 259 -13.76 -4.51 4.78
CA GLU A 259 -13.56 -5.75 5.55
C GLU A 259 -12.76 -5.41 6.83
N GLY A 260 -13.47 -5.17 7.93
CA GLY A 260 -12.85 -4.75 9.20
C GLY A 260 -12.35 -3.30 9.17
N LYS A 261 -11.39 -2.93 10.03
CA LYS A 261 -10.94 -1.53 10.17
C LYS A 261 -9.90 -1.10 9.13
N GLU A 262 -9.14 -2.04 8.59
CA GLU A 262 -7.90 -1.78 7.86
C GLU A 262 -7.94 -2.24 6.40
N THR A 263 -9.04 -2.87 5.95
CA THR A 263 -9.08 -3.47 4.61
C THR A 263 -10.19 -2.87 3.76
N LEU A 264 -9.78 -2.21 2.68
CA LEU A 264 -10.61 -1.82 1.55
C LEU A 264 -10.68 -2.98 0.55
N VAL A 265 -11.89 -3.30 0.08
CA VAL A 265 -12.14 -4.33 -0.93
C VAL A 265 -12.87 -3.72 -2.12
N ILE A 266 -12.24 -3.82 -3.29
CA ILE A 266 -12.81 -3.43 -4.58
C ILE A 266 -13.15 -4.72 -5.33
N SER A 267 -14.43 -5.06 -5.38
CA SER A 267 -14.93 -6.29 -6.03
C SER A 267 -15.49 -5.98 -7.40
N GLY A 268 -14.83 -6.46 -8.45
CA GLY A 268 -15.30 -6.35 -9.83
C GLY A 268 -15.96 -7.63 -10.33
N LYS A 269 -16.32 -7.66 -11.62
CA LYS A 269 -16.91 -8.84 -12.26
C LYS A 269 -15.99 -10.07 -12.23
N TYR A 270 -14.69 -9.87 -12.43
CA TYR A 270 -13.72 -10.95 -12.62
C TYR A 270 -12.62 -11.02 -11.56
N PHE A 271 -12.45 -9.96 -10.76
CA PHE A 271 -11.38 -9.82 -9.80
C PHE A 271 -11.92 -9.29 -8.46
N ASN A 272 -11.15 -9.49 -7.40
CA ASN A 272 -11.23 -8.72 -6.18
C ASN A 272 -9.84 -8.15 -5.89
N LEU A 273 -9.77 -6.85 -5.63
CA LEU A 273 -8.59 -6.15 -5.18
C LEU A 273 -8.80 -5.80 -3.70
N ARG A 274 -7.85 -6.15 -2.84
CA ARG A 274 -7.91 -5.82 -1.42
C ARG A 274 -6.68 -5.01 -1.06
N LEU A 275 -6.90 -3.78 -0.59
CA LEU A 275 -5.86 -2.97 0.02
C LEU A 275 -5.99 -3.10 1.53
N HIS A 276 -4.94 -3.59 2.17
CA HIS A 276 -4.79 -3.53 3.61
C HIS A 276 -3.81 -2.42 3.96
N ALA A 277 -4.27 -1.42 4.70
CA ALA A 277 -3.48 -0.29 5.17
C ALA A 277 -3.45 -0.32 6.71
N SER A 278 -2.25 -0.46 7.27
CA SER A 278 -2.06 -0.54 8.72
C SER A 278 -0.94 0.39 9.18
N PHE A 279 -1.35 1.52 9.74
CA PHE A 279 -0.50 2.37 10.56
C PHE A 279 -0.63 2.02 12.03
N LYS A 280 0.50 1.71 12.67
CA LYS A 280 0.58 1.42 14.11
C LYS A 280 1.44 2.40 14.89
N GLY A 281 2.07 3.37 14.21
CA GLY A 281 3.01 4.32 14.81
C GLY A 281 4.43 3.78 15.00
N PHE A 282 4.81 2.75 14.26
CA PHE A 282 6.19 2.26 14.26
C PHE A 282 7.09 3.15 13.41
N ASN A 283 8.35 3.29 13.84
CA ASN A 283 9.33 4.04 13.09
C ASN A 283 9.72 3.28 11.82
N ALA A 284 9.90 4.02 10.73
CA ALA A 284 10.43 3.48 9.48
C ALA A 284 11.95 3.26 9.58
N ASN A 285 12.44 2.22 8.90
CA ASN A 285 13.86 2.00 8.74
C ASN A 285 14.40 2.90 7.61
N ILE A 286 15.02 4.02 7.99
CA ILE A 286 15.58 5.00 7.05
C ILE A 286 17.11 4.95 7.06
N PRO A 287 17.78 5.18 5.91
CA PRO A 287 19.22 5.42 5.91
C PRO A 287 19.57 6.62 6.77
N TYR A 288 20.67 6.52 7.51
CA TYR A 288 21.11 7.51 8.50
C TYR A 288 21.09 8.94 7.94
N ASP A 289 21.62 9.14 6.74
CA ASP A 289 21.76 10.45 6.12
C ASP A 289 20.53 10.94 5.33
N PHE A 290 19.45 10.15 5.27
CA PHE A 290 18.27 10.52 4.49
C PHE A 290 17.62 11.81 5.01
N HIS A 291 17.47 11.93 6.32
CA HIS A 291 16.93 13.13 6.94
C HIS A 291 17.80 14.37 6.65
N ARG A 292 19.12 14.21 6.58
CA ARG A 292 20.08 15.30 6.41
C ARG A 292 20.07 15.86 4.99
N PHE A 293 20.01 14.99 3.97
CA PHE A 293 20.16 15.41 2.58
C PHE A 293 18.84 15.58 1.83
N TYR A 294 17.76 14.95 2.30
CA TYR A 294 16.50 14.89 1.54
C TYR A 294 15.32 15.56 2.24
N VAL A 295 15.35 15.68 3.57
CA VAL A 295 14.25 16.28 4.35
C VAL A 295 14.70 17.65 4.87
N SER A 296 13.90 18.68 4.60
CA SER A 296 14.32 20.08 4.78
C SER A 296 14.45 20.54 6.24
N THR A 297 13.97 19.76 7.21
CA THR A 297 13.86 20.17 8.61
C THR A 297 14.56 19.18 9.54
N PRO A 298 15.41 19.67 10.46
CA PRO A 298 15.95 18.84 11.53
C PRO A 298 14.81 18.35 12.43
N ASP A 299 15.03 17.23 13.14
CA ASP A 299 14.12 16.65 14.15
C ASP A 299 12.84 15.99 13.61
N MET A 300 12.84 15.56 12.35
CA MET A 300 11.76 14.77 11.77
C MET A 300 11.76 13.32 12.26
N ILE A 301 10.57 12.81 12.60
CA ILE A 301 10.31 11.41 12.93
C ILE A 301 9.70 10.73 11.70
N PHE A 302 10.20 9.54 11.39
CA PHE A 302 9.83 8.77 10.23
C PHE A 302 9.03 7.56 10.67
N TYR A 303 7.78 7.47 10.23
CA TYR A 303 6.88 6.36 10.53
C TYR A 303 6.63 5.50 9.29
N SER A 304 6.42 4.20 9.51
CA SER A 304 6.01 3.27 8.45
C SER A 304 4.50 3.04 8.47
N ILE A 305 3.91 3.03 7.29
CA ILE A 305 2.54 2.56 7.04
C ILE A 305 2.68 1.24 6.27
N SER A 306 2.23 0.14 6.87
CA SER A 306 2.27 -1.16 6.20
C SER A 306 1.14 -1.24 5.18
N LEU A 307 1.49 -1.53 3.93
CA LEU A 307 0.57 -1.65 2.83
C LEU A 307 0.66 -3.05 2.23
N LYS A 308 -0.50 -3.68 2.07
CA LYS A 308 -0.61 -4.97 1.39
C LYS A 308 -1.71 -4.92 0.35
N LEU A 309 -1.32 -5.14 -0.91
CA LEU A 309 -2.23 -5.24 -2.04
C LEU A 309 -2.41 -6.71 -2.41
N GLU A 310 -3.62 -7.25 -2.23
CA GLU A 310 -3.99 -8.60 -2.65
C GLU A 310 -4.87 -8.53 -3.89
N ILE A 311 -4.47 -9.25 -4.94
CA ILE A 311 -5.21 -9.43 -6.17
C ILE A 311 -5.71 -10.87 -6.21
N SER A 312 -7.01 -11.06 -6.44
CA SER A 312 -7.58 -12.40 -6.62
C SER A 312 -8.58 -12.46 -7.78
N LEU A 313 -8.51 -13.50 -8.62
CA LEU A 313 -9.38 -13.66 -9.79
C LEU A 313 -10.54 -14.58 -9.49
N LYS A 314 -11.83 -14.22 -9.64
CA LYS A 314 -13.00 -15.07 -9.26
C LYS A 314 -12.90 -16.53 -9.75
N PRO A 315 -13.34 -17.54 -8.95
CA PRO A 315 -13.06 -18.97 -9.20
C PRO A 315 -13.35 -19.43 -10.62
N PHE A 316 -14.58 -19.15 -11.08
CA PHE A 316 -15.03 -19.51 -12.42
C PHE A 316 -14.23 -18.83 -13.52
N PHE A 317 -13.87 -17.55 -13.33
CA PHE A 317 -13.08 -16.83 -14.32
C PHE A 317 -11.65 -17.40 -14.43
N PHE A 318 -11.00 -17.66 -13.30
CA PHE A 318 -9.65 -18.20 -13.27
C PHE A 318 -9.54 -19.55 -14.00
N LEU A 319 -10.50 -20.45 -13.78
CA LEU A 319 -10.51 -21.78 -14.40
C LEU A 319 -10.94 -21.73 -15.87
N LEU A 320 -12.09 -21.12 -16.15
CA LEU A 320 -12.79 -21.27 -17.44
C LEU A 320 -12.42 -20.20 -18.47
N SER A 321 -11.89 -19.05 -18.05
CA SER A 321 -11.68 -17.94 -19.00
C SER A 321 -10.41 -18.15 -19.83
N PRO A 322 -10.51 -18.14 -21.17
CA PRO A 322 -9.35 -18.05 -22.05
C PRO A 322 -8.90 -16.60 -22.26
N ASN A 323 -9.77 -15.60 -22.02
CA ASN A 323 -9.48 -14.21 -22.35
C ASN A 323 -9.05 -13.39 -21.14
N TRP A 324 -7.74 -13.30 -20.92
CA TRP A 324 -7.12 -12.52 -19.85
C TRP A 324 -6.80 -11.07 -20.27
N LYS A 325 -7.06 -10.69 -21.53
CA LYS A 325 -6.70 -9.36 -22.06
C LYS A 325 -7.37 -8.21 -21.29
N ASN A 326 -8.61 -8.42 -20.84
CA ASN A 326 -9.38 -7.44 -20.08
C ASN A 326 -8.84 -7.16 -18.66
N LEU A 327 -7.82 -7.90 -18.22
CA LEU A 327 -7.21 -7.75 -16.91
C LEU A 327 -5.79 -7.20 -16.97
N LEU A 328 -5.22 -6.95 -18.15
CA LEU A 328 -3.82 -6.51 -18.32
C LEU A 328 -3.50 -5.23 -17.54
N TRP A 329 -4.49 -4.37 -17.31
CA TRP A 329 -4.37 -3.19 -16.46
C TRP A 329 -3.92 -3.52 -15.03
N ILE A 330 -4.24 -4.71 -14.50
CA ILE A 330 -3.84 -5.14 -13.15
C ILE A 330 -2.32 -5.17 -13.01
N ASP A 331 -1.60 -5.66 -14.02
CA ASP A 331 -0.13 -5.68 -13.98
C ASP A 331 0.42 -4.25 -13.93
N SER A 332 -0.12 -3.36 -14.78
CA SER A 332 0.26 -1.93 -14.82
C SER A 332 -0.03 -1.23 -13.50
N VAL A 333 -1.18 -1.50 -12.88
CA VAL A 333 -1.57 -0.95 -11.57
C VAL A 333 -0.63 -1.49 -10.48
N CYS A 334 -0.30 -2.77 -10.47
CA CYS A 334 0.59 -3.34 -9.45
C CYS A 334 2.02 -2.80 -9.54
N GLU A 335 2.54 -2.60 -10.75
CA GLU A 335 3.85 -1.97 -10.97
C GLU A 335 3.83 -0.51 -10.53
N SER A 336 2.79 0.24 -10.92
CA SER A 336 2.62 1.64 -10.51
C SER A 336 2.42 1.78 -8.99
N PHE A 337 1.74 0.82 -8.34
CA PHE A 337 1.53 0.82 -6.90
C PHE A 337 2.85 0.74 -6.14
N LEU A 338 3.75 -0.14 -6.58
CA LEU A 338 5.08 -0.24 -5.99
C LEU A 338 5.88 1.05 -6.18
N HIS A 339 5.88 1.62 -7.38
CA HIS A 339 6.58 2.88 -7.66
C HIS A 339 6.03 4.05 -6.82
N ASP A 340 4.71 4.20 -6.74
CA ASP A 340 4.07 5.38 -6.15
C ASP A 340 3.91 5.30 -4.62
N PHE A 341 3.81 4.08 -4.05
CA PHE A 341 3.57 3.86 -2.61
C PHE A 341 4.73 3.21 -1.84
N SER A 342 5.71 2.59 -2.51
CA SER A 342 6.82 1.95 -1.81
C SER A 342 7.93 2.95 -1.52
N TYR A 343 8.20 3.18 -0.23
CA TYR A 343 9.38 3.91 0.18
C TYR A 343 10.67 3.22 -0.31
N LYS A 344 10.70 1.89 -0.29
CA LYS A 344 11.86 1.12 -0.76
C LYS A 344 12.10 1.35 -2.25
N THR A 345 11.07 1.20 -3.09
CA THR A 345 11.20 1.42 -4.53
C THR A 345 11.60 2.86 -4.82
N PHE A 346 11.00 3.84 -4.13
CA PHE A 346 11.42 5.24 -4.25
C PHE A 346 12.91 5.44 -3.95
N MET A 347 13.44 4.86 -2.88
CA MET A 347 14.85 4.97 -2.50
C MET A 347 15.80 4.31 -3.53
N ASP A 348 15.36 3.20 -4.10
CA ASP A 348 16.08 2.49 -5.16
C ASP A 348 16.08 3.33 -6.46
N ASP A 349 14.95 3.93 -6.82
CA ASP A 349 14.78 4.72 -8.05
C ASP A 349 15.59 6.02 -8.04
N ILE A 350 15.66 6.72 -6.89
CA ILE A 350 16.55 7.88 -6.75
C ILE A 350 18.02 7.49 -6.57
N GLY A 351 18.32 6.20 -6.40
CA GLY A 351 19.67 5.69 -6.20
C GLY A 351 20.34 6.22 -4.95
N PHE A 352 19.59 6.48 -3.88
CA PHE A 352 20.05 7.26 -2.72
C PHE A 352 21.35 6.71 -2.13
N ASN A 353 21.41 5.40 -1.91
CA ASN A 353 22.60 4.74 -1.33
C ASN A 353 23.85 4.94 -2.20
N LYS A 354 23.70 4.88 -3.52
CA LYS A 354 24.80 5.11 -4.47
C LYS A 354 25.26 6.56 -4.44
N SER A 355 24.31 7.50 -4.41
CA SER A 355 24.58 8.95 -4.35
C SER A 355 25.31 9.32 -3.05
N ILE A 356 24.86 8.81 -1.90
CA ILE A 356 25.54 9.02 -0.61
C ILE A 356 26.94 8.41 -0.61
N THR A 357 27.11 7.20 -1.14
CA THR A 357 28.43 6.57 -1.23
C THR A 357 29.41 7.45 -2.02
N ASN A 358 28.97 8.01 -3.15
CA ASN A 358 29.80 8.91 -3.95
C ASN A 358 30.14 10.20 -3.20
N LEU A 359 29.18 10.79 -2.48
CA LEU A 359 29.41 11.98 -1.65
C LEU A 359 30.41 11.71 -0.53
N MET A 360 30.31 10.56 0.15
CA MET A 360 31.26 10.17 1.20
C MET A 360 32.67 9.96 0.64
N LEU A 361 32.80 9.33 -0.53
CA LEU A 361 34.10 9.16 -1.20
C LEU A 361 34.71 10.51 -1.59
N TYR A 362 33.88 11.43 -2.09
CA TYR A 362 34.31 12.77 -2.46
C TYR A 362 34.74 13.60 -1.24
N ASP A 363 33.98 13.57 -0.14
CA ASP A 363 34.36 14.24 1.12
C ASP A 363 35.70 13.70 1.65
N ARG A 364 35.89 12.38 1.62
CA ARG A 364 37.17 11.76 2.03
C ARG A 364 38.34 12.18 1.14
N TYR A 365 38.12 12.27 -0.17
CA TYR A 365 39.12 12.76 -1.11
C TYR A 365 39.49 14.23 -0.85
N LEU A 366 38.50 15.10 -0.65
CA LEU A 366 38.72 16.51 -0.33
C LEU A 366 39.50 16.70 0.98
N ARG A 367 39.13 15.97 2.04
CA ARG A 367 39.86 16.03 3.32
C ARG A 367 41.32 15.65 3.18
N LYS A 368 41.60 14.57 2.45
CA LYS A 368 42.98 14.14 2.17
C LYS A 368 43.78 15.21 1.43
N ASN A 369 43.21 15.83 0.40
CA ASN A 369 43.89 16.89 -0.35
C ASN A 369 44.13 18.14 0.50
N ILE A 370 43.20 18.49 1.40
CA ILE A 370 43.36 19.62 2.34
C ILE A 370 44.47 19.33 3.35
N GLU A 371 44.58 18.09 3.83
CA GLU A 371 45.66 17.67 4.73
C GLU A 371 47.03 17.67 4.03
N GLU A 372 47.11 17.18 2.79
CA GLU A 372 48.36 17.20 2.00
C GLU A 372 48.82 18.63 1.67
N THR A 373 47.89 19.55 1.38
CA THR A 373 48.22 20.96 1.12
C THR A 373 48.66 21.69 2.39
N LYS A 374 48.01 21.43 3.54
CA LYS A 374 48.46 21.95 4.84
C LYS A 374 49.86 21.47 5.20
N ASN A 375 50.13 20.16 5.07
CA ASN A 375 51.44 19.59 5.39
C ASN A 375 52.57 20.14 4.49
N LYS A 376 52.29 20.42 3.20
CA LYS A 376 53.25 21.10 2.30
C LYS A 376 53.48 22.56 2.67
N SER A 377 52.46 23.27 3.14
CA SER A 377 52.61 24.67 3.58
C SER A 377 53.43 24.78 4.86
N ASP A 378 53.23 23.86 5.81
CA ASP A 378 53.96 23.83 7.08
C ASP A 378 55.42 23.35 6.90
N SER A 379 55.68 22.46 5.95
CA SER A 379 57.07 22.09 5.61
C SER A 379 57.82 23.23 4.91
N SER A 380 57.15 24.03 4.07
CA SER A 380 57.78 25.21 3.44
C SER A 380 58.11 26.32 4.43
N LYS A 381 57.26 26.54 5.46
CA LYS A 381 57.53 27.50 6.54
C LYS A 381 58.74 27.09 7.38
N ARG A 382 58.86 25.80 7.72
CA ARG A 382 60.02 25.29 8.48
C ARG A 382 61.36 25.36 7.73
N VAL A 383 61.34 25.42 6.40
CA VAL A 383 62.56 25.61 5.60
C VAL A 383 62.96 27.09 5.57
N ASN A 384 62.00 28.02 5.58
CA ASN A 384 62.28 29.46 5.62
C ASN A 384 62.67 29.97 7.02
N ASP A 385 62.28 29.30 8.10
CA ASP A 385 62.69 29.65 9.47
C ASP A 385 64.09 29.10 9.85
N ASN A 386 64.71 28.29 8.97
CA ASN A 386 66.04 27.69 9.16
C ASN A 386 67.11 28.25 8.19
N LEU A 387 66.79 29.35 7.49
CA LEU A 387 67.70 30.20 6.72
C LEU A 387 67.80 31.55 7.42
#